data_AF-A0A661K823-F1
#
_entry.id   AF-A0A661K823-F1
#
_cell.length_a   1.000
_cell.length_b   1.000
_cell.length_c   1.000
_cell.angle_alpha   90.00
_cell.angle_beta   90.00
_cell.angle_gamma   90.00
#
_symmetry.space_group_name_H-M   'P 1'
#
loop_
_entity.id
_entity.type
_entity.pdbx_description
1 polymer ?
#
loop_
_entity_poly.entity_id
_entity_poly.type
_entity_poly.pdbx_seq_one_letter_code
_entity_poly.pdbx_strand_id
1 'polypeptide(L)'
;MAVYEYVAFDERGKEIKGIIDADSPRLARQKLRASGIFPISLKEEQKEASEVGTKDISLRWFTKRIKLADITVMTRQLATLVGAGLPLVTSLNGLLEQTENPALKRIIAQIREKVNEGNSLAAALSEHPRVFSPLFVNMVEAGEASGTLELVLERLADFIEQQQSLRYKIYATLAYPTIMLVIGASILFFLITFVIPAVTKIFEKTQQALPLPTVILIG
;
A
#
# COMPACT_ATOMS: atom_id res chain seq x y z
N MET A 1 2.05 -25.21 -1.56
CA MET A 1 3.47 -24.86 -1.33
C MET A 1 3.54 -23.94 -0.12
N ALA A 2 4.53 -24.10 0.76
CA ALA A 2 4.59 -23.30 1.99
C ALA A 2 5.36 -22.00 1.76
N VAL A 3 4.80 -20.90 2.25
CA VAL A 3 5.46 -19.59 2.23
C VAL A 3 6.27 -19.44 3.51
N TYR A 4 7.59 -19.24 3.38
CA TYR A 4 8.49 -19.06 4.52
C TYR A 4 8.89 -17.60 4.66
N GLU A 5 8.70 -17.06 5.86
CA GLU A 5 9.31 -15.79 6.24
C GLU A 5 10.75 -16.04 6.67
N TYR A 6 11.69 -15.27 6.11
CA TYR A 6 13.10 -15.35 6.49
C TYR A 6 13.64 -14.00 6.94
N VAL A 7 14.47 -14.06 7.97
CA VAL A 7 15.41 -13.01 8.35
C VAL A 7 16.80 -13.53 8.06
N ALA A 8 17.55 -12.80 7.25
CA ALA A 8 18.87 -13.21 6.81
C ALA A 8 19.84 -12.02 6.81
N PHE A 9 21.14 -12.30 6.84
CA PHE A 9 22.15 -11.27 6.60
C PHE A 9 22.70 -11.38 5.19
N ASP A 10 22.91 -10.21 4.58
CA ASP A 10 23.72 -10.03 3.37
C ASP A 10 25.21 -10.25 3.69
N GLU A 11 26.07 -10.43 2.68
CA GLU A 11 27.53 -10.61 2.86
C GLU A 11 28.20 -9.43 3.59
N ARG A 12 27.53 -8.28 3.62
CA ARG A 12 27.95 -7.04 4.31
C ARG A 12 27.42 -6.91 5.75
N GLY A 13 26.77 -7.95 6.29
CA GLY A 13 26.20 -7.95 7.64
C GLY A 13 24.92 -7.12 7.79
N LYS A 14 24.26 -6.75 6.68
CA LYS A 14 23.00 -6.01 6.68
C LYS A 14 21.82 -6.96 6.80
N GLU A 15 20.94 -6.72 7.76
CA GLU A 15 19.74 -7.54 7.98
C GLU A 15 18.74 -7.33 6.84
N ILE A 16 18.44 -8.39 6.09
CA ILE A 16 17.46 -8.43 5.01
C ILE A 16 16.34 -9.38 5.43
N LYS A 17 15.11 -8.86 5.40
CA LYS A 17 13.90 -9.61 5.73
C LYS A 17 13.08 -9.76 4.46
N GLY A 18 12.63 -10.98 4.19
CA GLY A 18 11.92 -11.30 2.96
C GLY A 18 11.04 -12.52 3.11
N ILE A 19 10.33 -12.83 2.04
CA ILE A 19 9.44 -13.97 1.96
C ILE A 19 9.94 -14.82 0.79
N ILE A 20 10.06 -16.12 1.01
CA ILE A 20 10.46 -17.06 -0.03
C ILE A 20 9.48 -18.21 -0.11
N ASP A 21 9.16 -18.56 -1.35
CA ASP A 21 8.28 -19.67 -1.68
C ASP A 21 9.10 -20.94 -1.92
N ALA A 22 8.82 -22.00 -1.15
CA ALA A 22 9.53 -23.26 -1.22
C ALA A 22 8.67 -24.44 -0.73
N ASP A 23 8.95 -25.63 -1.27
CA ASP A 23 8.23 -26.85 -0.87
C ASP A 23 8.73 -27.45 0.45
N SER A 24 9.87 -26.98 0.95
CA SER A 24 10.43 -27.43 2.22
C SER A 24 11.38 -26.37 2.81
N PRO A 25 11.58 -26.36 4.15
CA PRO A 25 12.52 -25.42 4.78
C PRO A 25 13.98 -25.69 4.37
N ARG A 26 14.28 -26.87 3.80
CA ARG A 26 15.59 -27.17 3.19
C ARG A 26 15.74 -26.48 1.85
N LEU A 27 14.72 -26.54 1.00
CA LEU A 27 14.71 -25.92 -0.33
C LEU A 27 14.67 -24.39 -0.24
N ALA A 28 13.96 -23.84 0.76
CA ALA A 28 14.00 -22.41 1.09
C ALA A 28 15.42 -21.94 1.42
N ARG A 29 16.13 -22.67 2.29
CA ARG A 29 17.53 -22.38 2.64
C ARG A 29 18.48 -22.48 1.45
N GLN A 30 18.26 -23.46 0.57
CA GLN A 30 19.06 -23.63 -0.63
C GLN A 30 18.86 -22.47 -1.61
N LYS A 31 17.61 -22.06 -1.86
CA LYS A 31 17.31 -20.88 -2.70
C LYS A 31 17.89 -19.59 -2.10
N LEU A 32 17.79 -19.39 -0.78
CA LEU A 32 18.37 -18.21 -0.12
C LEU A 32 19.89 -18.17 -0.20
N ARG A 33 20.56 -19.32 0.00
CA ARG A 33 22.01 -19.44 -0.17
C ARG A 33 22.46 -19.21 -1.61
N ALA A 34 21.70 -19.68 -2.59
CA ALA A 34 21.98 -19.42 -4.01
C ALA A 34 21.90 -17.93 -4.36
N SER A 35 21.12 -17.15 -3.62
CA SER A 35 21.03 -15.70 -3.76
C SER A 35 22.03 -14.91 -2.90
N GLY A 36 23.02 -15.57 -2.28
CA GLY A 36 24.04 -14.92 -1.43
C GLY A 36 23.55 -14.48 -0.04
N ILE A 37 22.36 -14.95 0.38
CA ILE A 37 21.67 -14.50 1.60
C ILE A 37 21.69 -15.64 2.64
N PHE A 38 22.21 -15.38 3.84
CA PHE A 38 22.35 -16.39 4.90
C PHE A 38 21.22 -16.29 5.95
N PRO A 39 20.23 -17.20 5.97
CA PRO A 39 19.08 -17.12 6.87
C PRO A 39 19.40 -17.58 8.31
N ILE A 40 18.91 -16.82 9.29
CA ILE A 40 19.05 -17.10 10.74
C ILE A 40 17.77 -17.68 11.34
N SER A 41 16.61 -17.31 10.80
CA SER A 41 15.32 -17.82 11.25
C SER A 41 14.41 -18.03 10.04
N LEU A 42 13.85 -19.23 9.91
CA LEU A 42 12.75 -19.55 8.99
C LEU A 42 11.52 -19.89 9.82
N LYS A 43 10.45 -19.12 9.67
CA LYS A 43 9.14 -19.44 10.25
C LYS A 43 8.18 -19.82 9.14
N GLU A 44 7.58 -21.00 9.29
CA GLU A 44 6.51 -21.51 8.44
C GLU A 44 5.19 -20.90 8.92
N GLU A 45 4.44 -20.27 8.02
CA GLU A 45 3.15 -19.69 8.35
C GLU A 45 2.10 -20.82 8.37
N GLN A 46 1.96 -21.50 9.51
CA GLN A 46 0.88 -22.48 9.68
C GLN A 46 -0.47 -21.76 9.79
N LYS A 47 -1.38 -22.11 8.88
CA LYS A 47 -2.81 -21.78 8.96
C LYS A 47 -3.40 -22.46 10.20
N GLU A 48 -3.63 -21.73 11.28
CA GLU A 48 -4.69 -22.08 12.22
C GLU A 48 -5.17 -20.86 13.03
N ALA A 49 -6.48 -20.69 13.03
CA ALA A 49 -7.20 -19.70 13.81
C ALA A 49 -7.24 -20.14 15.27
N SER A 50 -6.75 -19.30 16.20
CA SER A 50 -7.44 -18.98 17.46
C SER A 50 -6.63 -18.06 18.37
N GLU A 51 -7.40 -17.18 19.00
CA GLU A 51 -7.21 -16.54 20.29
C GLU A 51 -6.42 -15.23 20.44
N VAL A 52 -7.11 -14.35 21.17
CA VAL A 52 -6.91 -12.94 21.42
C VAL A 52 -6.05 -12.77 22.67
N GLY A 53 -5.13 -11.80 22.60
CA GLY A 53 -4.29 -11.37 23.73
C GLY A 53 -2.87 -11.88 23.54
N THR A 54 -1.86 -11.06 23.30
CA THR A 54 -1.50 -9.92 24.14
C THR A 54 -0.50 -9.07 23.35
N LYS A 55 -0.70 -7.76 23.32
CA LYS A 55 0.31 -6.71 23.06
C LYS A 55 1.49 -7.11 22.16
N ASP A 56 1.37 -6.86 20.86
CA ASP A 56 2.55 -6.70 20.02
C ASP A 56 2.43 -5.42 19.18
N ILE A 57 3.07 -4.38 19.69
CA ILE A 57 3.31 -3.10 18.98
C ILE A 57 4.16 -3.35 17.70
N SER A 58 4.74 -4.55 17.57
CA SER A 58 5.44 -5.07 16.40
C SER A 58 4.53 -5.47 15.22
N LEU A 59 3.21 -5.65 15.41
CA LEU A 59 2.27 -6.02 14.33
C LEU A 59 1.96 -4.86 13.36
N ARG A 60 2.17 -3.61 13.76
CA ARG A 60 1.78 -2.43 12.97
C ARG A 60 2.80 -1.98 11.93
N TRP A 61 4.06 -2.45 12.01
CA TRP A 61 5.12 -1.97 11.10
C TRP A 61 5.34 -2.88 9.87
N PHE A 62 4.90 -4.14 9.92
CA PHE A 62 5.08 -5.11 8.83
C PHE A 62 3.92 -5.21 7.83
N THR A 63 2.74 -4.66 8.14
CA THR A 63 1.67 -4.55 7.16
C THR A 63 1.85 -3.26 6.36
N LYS A 64 2.80 -3.25 5.41
CA LYS A 64 2.89 -2.14 4.44
C LYS A 64 1.55 -2.10 3.70
N ARG A 65 0.74 -1.09 4.02
CA ARG A 65 -0.62 -0.94 3.47
C ARG A 65 -0.52 -0.98 1.94
N ILE A 66 -1.27 -1.88 1.31
CA ILE A 66 -1.32 -1.99 -0.14
C ILE A 66 -1.92 -0.69 -0.67
N LYS A 67 -1.14 0.01 -1.50
CA LYS A 67 -1.58 1.26 -2.12
C LYS A 67 -2.33 0.95 -3.40
N LEU A 68 -3.21 1.87 -3.83
CA LEU A 68 -3.88 1.76 -5.12
C LEU A 68 -2.86 1.60 -6.26
N ALA A 69 -1.74 2.33 -6.19
CA ALA A 69 -0.65 2.23 -7.16
C ALA A 69 -0.08 0.81 -7.32
N ASP A 70 0.04 0.06 -6.23
CA ASP A 70 0.57 -1.31 -6.27
C ASP A 70 -0.41 -2.23 -7.04
N ILE A 71 -1.72 -2.03 -6.84
CA ILE A 71 -2.79 -2.77 -7.52
C ILE A 71 -2.84 -2.39 -9.00
N THR A 72 -2.69 -1.10 -9.33
CA THR A 72 -2.65 -0.62 -10.72
C THR A 72 -1.53 -1.30 -11.50
N VAL A 73 -0.30 -1.27 -10.96
CA VAL A 73 0.88 -1.85 -11.62
C VAL A 73 0.71 -3.35 -11.79
N MET A 74 0.28 -4.04 -10.73
CA MET A 74 0.02 -5.49 -10.78
C MET A 74 -1.03 -5.85 -11.83
N THR A 75 -2.13 -5.10 -11.92
CA THR A 75 -3.21 -5.34 -12.90
C THR A 75 -2.71 -5.10 -14.32
N ARG A 76 -1.98 -4.01 -14.57
CA ARG A 76 -1.39 -3.71 -15.88
C ARG A 76 -0.39 -4.78 -16.33
N GLN A 77 0.50 -5.20 -15.43
CA GLN A 77 1.46 -6.26 -15.72
C GLN A 77 0.73 -7.59 -16.00
N LEU A 78 -0.29 -7.93 -15.21
CA LEU A 78 -1.09 -9.14 -15.45
C LEU A 78 -1.77 -9.10 -16.82
N ALA A 79 -2.42 -7.98 -17.17
CA ALA A 79 -3.06 -7.76 -18.46
C ALA A 79 -2.05 -7.90 -19.61
N THR A 80 -0.86 -7.31 -19.47
CA THR A 80 0.21 -7.38 -20.48
C THR A 80 0.71 -8.82 -20.68
N LEU A 81 0.96 -9.55 -19.59
CA LEU A 81 1.45 -10.93 -19.66
C LEU A 81 0.38 -11.87 -20.25
N VAL A 82 -0.87 -11.74 -19.82
CA VAL A 82 -1.98 -12.55 -20.34
C VAL A 82 -2.27 -12.19 -21.80
N GLY A 83 -2.23 -10.92 -22.19
CA GLY A 83 -2.41 -10.48 -23.57
C GLY A 83 -1.25 -10.85 -24.50
N ALA A 84 -0.06 -11.10 -23.95
CA ALA A 84 1.04 -11.73 -24.69
C ALA A 84 0.83 -13.26 -24.89
N GLY A 85 -0.30 -13.82 -24.43
CA GLY A 85 -0.63 -15.23 -24.56
C GLY A 85 0.06 -16.14 -23.54
N LEU A 86 0.65 -15.59 -22.47
CA LEU A 86 1.26 -16.44 -21.44
C LEU A 86 0.17 -17.12 -20.60
N PRO A 87 0.37 -18.40 -20.22
CA PRO A 87 -0.52 -19.09 -19.29
C PRO A 87 -0.67 -18.32 -17.98
N LEU A 88 -1.88 -18.25 -17.44
CA LEU A 88 -2.21 -17.45 -16.25
C LEU A 88 -1.28 -17.73 -15.05
N VAL A 89 -0.97 -19.00 -14.77
CA VAL A 89 -0.09 -19.39 -13.67
C VAL A 89 1.35 -18.87 -13.89
N THR A 90 1.83 -18.90 -15.12
CA THR A 90 3.14 -18.34 -15.51
C THR A 90 3.16 -16.82 -15.35
N SER A 91 2.08 -16.14 -15.77
CA SER A 91 1.92 -14.70 -15.60
C SER A 91 1.92 -14.31 -14.11
N LEU A 92 1.21 -15.05 -13.26
CA LEU A 92 1.20 -14.83 -11.81
C LEU A 92 2.58 -15.07 -11.16
N ASN A 93 3.36 -16.04 -11.65
CA ASN A 93 4.74 -16.23 -11.20
C ASN A 93 5.64 -15.04 -11.57
N GLY A 94 5.52 -14.51 -12.79
CA GLY A 94 6.24 -13.30 -13.20
C GLY A 94 5.92 -12.10 -12.32
N LEU A 95 4.66 -11.93 -11.92
CA LEU A 95 4.23 -10.87 -11.01
C LEU A 95 4.84 -10.99 -9.61
N LEU A 96 5.03 -12.21 -9.09
CA LEU A 96 5.65 -12.43 -7.78
C LEU A 96 7.10 -11.94 -7.73
N GLU A 97 7.83 -12.09 -8.83
CA GLU A 97 9.21 -11.63 -8.94
C GLU A 97 9.29 -10.10 -9.02
N GLN A 98 8.32 -9.47 -9.70
CA GLN A 98 8.28 -8.02 -9.93
C GLN A 98 7.64 -7.23 -8.78
N THR A 99 6.85 -7.87 -7.91
CA THR A 99 6.13 -7.18 -6.83
C THR A 99 7.07 -6.83 -5.67
N GLU A 100 7.26 -5.53 -5.42
CA GLU A 100 8.06 -5.04 -4.30
C GLU A 100 7.33 -5.05 -2.96
N ASN A 101 6.00 -4.86 -2.95
CA ASN A 101 5.24 -4.79 -1.71
C ASN A 101 5.07 -6.20 -1.12
N PRO A 102 5.63 -6.49 0.08
CA PRO A 102 5.59 -7.83 0.66
C PRO A 102 4.16 -8.30 0.95
N ALA A 103 3.25 -7.39 1.32
CA ALA A 103 1.86 -7.73 1.59
C ALA A 103 1.13 -8.15 0.30
N LEU A 104 1.36 -7.43 -0.81
CA LEU A 104 0.79 -7.78 -2.10
C LEU A 104 1.40 -9.07 -2.66
N LYS A 105 2.71 -9.27 -2.48
CA LYS A 105 3.41 -10.49 -2.90
C LYS A 105 2.84 -11.75 -2.25
N ARG A 106 2.49 -11.70 -0.95
CA ARG A 106 1.80 -12.82 -0.26
C ARG A 106 0.45 -13.14 -0.89
N ILE A 107 -0.34 -12.11 -1.18
CA ILE A 107 -1.66 -12.25 -1.78
C ILE A 107 -1.56 -12.86 -3.18
N ILE A 108 -0.63 -12.38 -4.02
CA ILE A 108 -0.40 -12.96 -5.35
C ILE A 108 0.02 -14.44 -5.23
N ALA A 109 0.82 -14.81 -4.23
CA ALA A 109 1.27 -16.18 -4.05
C ALA A 109 0.11 -17.11 -3.68
N GLN A 110 -0.77 -16.63 -2.79
CA GLN A 110 -2.01 -17.32 -2.41
C GLN A 110 -2.95 -17.48 -3.61
N ILE A 111 -3.17 -16.42 -4.39
CA ILE A 111 -3.99 -16.46 -5.61
C ILE A 111 -3.43 -17.48 -6.61
N ARG A 112 -2.13 -17.43 -6.87
CA ARG A 112 -1.45 -18.36 -7.78
C ARG A 112 -1.62 -19.80 -7.31
N GLU A 113 -1.44 -20.08 -6.02
CA GLU A 113 -1.64 -21.42 -5.47
C GLU A 113 -3.08 -21.90 -5.71
N LYS A 114 -4.08 -21.07 -5.43
CA LYS A 114 -5.49 -21.40 -5.68
C LYS A 114 -5.81 -21.67 -7.14
N VAL A 115 -5.26 -20.87 -8.05
CA VAL A 115 -5.43 -21.08 -9.50
C VAL A 115 -4.73 -22.37 -9.94
N ASN A 116 -3.56 -22.67 -9.38
CA ASN A 116 -2.84 -23.91 -9.67
C ASN A 116 -3.54 -25.16 -9.08
N GLU A 117 -4.30 -25.01 -8.00
CA GLU A 117 -5.24 -26.01 -7.46
C GLU A 117 -6.50 -26.20 -8.33
N GLY A 118 -6.69 -25.38 -9.38
CA GLY A 118 -7.81 -25.46 -10.31
C GLY A 118 -8.99 -24.55 -9.97
N ASN A 119 -8.87 -23.67 -8.98
CA ASN A 119 -9.89 -22.63 -8.75
C ASN A 119 -9.84 -21.57 -9.85
N SER A 120 -10.97 -20.91 -10.10
CA SER A 120 -11.00 -19.75 -10.99
C SER A 120 -10.22 -18.58 -10.40
N LEU A 121 -9.68 -17.71 -11.26
CA LEU A 121 -9.01 -16.48 -10.83
C LEU A 121 -9.96 -15.60 -10.03
N ALA A 122 -11.22 -15.50 -10.45
CA ALA A 122 -12.24 -14.75 -9.72
C ALA A 122 -12.46 -15.28 -8.31
N ALA A 123 -12.57 -16.61 -8.14
CA ALA A 123 -12.71 -17.22 -6.82
C ALA A 123 -11.50 -16.92 -5.93
N ALA A 124 -10.28 -17.06 -6.47
CA ALA A 124 -9.06 -16.75 -5.75
C ALA A 124 -8.94 -15.26 -5.34
N LEU A 125 -9.35 -14.35 -6.23
CA LEU A 125 -9.38 -12.91 -5.92
C LEU A 125 -10.42 -12.56 -4.85
N SER A 126 -11.55 -13.27 -4.82
CA SER A 126 -12.65 -13.04 -3.88
C SER A 126 -12.27 -13.28 -2.42
N GLU A 127 -11.26 -14.12 -2.16
CA GLU A 127 -10.70 -14.35 -0.81
C GLU A 127 -10.02 -13.10 -0.22
N HIS A 128 -9.76 -12.07 -1.05
CA HIS A 128 -9.08 -10.85 -0.66
C HIS A 128 -9.91 -9.56 -0.89
N PRO A 129 -11.09 -9.42 -0.24
CA PRO A 129 -12.03 -8.31 -0.50
C PRO A 129 -11.52 -6.93 -0.05
N ARG A 130 -10.46 -6.89 0.77
CA ARG A 130 -9.80 -5.63 1.18
C ARG A 130 -8.92 -5.03 0.08
N VAL A 131 -8.54 -5.84 -0.92
CA VAL A 131 -7.64 -5.46 -2.02
C VAL A 131 -8.42 -5.40 -3.32
N PHE A 132 -9.19 -6.44 -3.62
CA PHE A 132 -10.01 -6.50 -4.83
C PHE A 132 -11.45 -6.16 -4.50
N SER A 133 -12.00 -5.17 -5.19
CA SER A 133 -13.40 -4.79 -5.01
C SER A 133 -14.33 -5.84 -5.62
N PRO A 134 -15.61 -5.92 -5.17
CA PRO A 134 -16.59 -6.81 -5.80
C PRO A 134 -16.71 -6.58 -7.31
N LEU A 135 -16.60 -5.34 -7.77
CA LEU A 135 -16.61 -5.01 -9.20
C LEU A 135 -15.42 -5.63 -9.94
N PHE A 136 -14.22 -5.60 -9.34
CA PHE A 136 -13.03 -6.20 -9.92
C PHE A 136 -13.21 -7.71 -10.09
N VAL A 137 -13.66 -8.38 -9.03
CA VAL A 137 -13.87 -9.84 -9.01
C VAL A 137 -14.93 -10.25 -10.04
N ASN A 138 -16.08 -9.58 -10.05
CA ASN A 138 -17.19 -9.92 -10.96
C ASN A 138 -16.83 -9.69 -12.43
N MET A 139 -16.00 -8.67 -12.73
CA MET A 139 -15.49 -8.45 -14.09
C MET A 139 -14.60 -9.62 -14.51
N VAL A 140 -13.65 -10.02 -13.66
CA VAL A 140 -12.77 -11.16 -13.92
C VAL A 140 -13.58 -12.44 -14.11
N GLU A 141 -14.60 -12.68 -13.27
CA GLU A 141 -15.49 -13.83 -13.37
C GLU A 141 -16.20 -13.88 -14.74
N ALA A 142 -16.74 -12.75 -15.19
CA ALA A 142 -17.36 -12.65 -16.51
C ALA A 142 -16.34 -12.87 -17.65
N GLY A 143 -15.11 -12.41 -17.47
CA GLY A 143 -14.00 -12.62 -18.41
C GLY A 143 -13.58 -14.08 -18.51
N GLU A 144 -13.47 -14.78 -17.38
CA GLU A 144 -13.16 -16.21 -17.35
C GLU A 144 -14.30 -17.05 -17.94
N ALA A 145 -15.55 -16.79 -17.56
CA ALA A 145 -16.71 -17.53 -18.06
C ALA A 145 -16.94 -17.36 -19.57
N SER A 146 -16.58 -16.21 -20.13
CA SER A 146 -16.68 -15.91 -21.57
C SER A 146 -15.41 -16.24 -22.36
N GLY A 147 -14.33 -16.65 -21.70
CA GLY A 147 -13.02 -16.86 -22.34
C GLY A 147 -12.36 -15.57 -22.86
N THR A 148 -12.83 -14.40 -22.43
CA THR A 148 -12.32 -13.07 -22.83
C THR A 148 -11.49 -12.39 -21.74
N LEU A 149 -10.84 -13.19 -20.88
CA LEU A 149 -10.07 -12.71 -19.73
C LEU A 149 -9.03 -11.65 -20.11
N GLU A 150 -8.33 -11.82 -21.24
CA GLU A 150 -7.37 -10.84 -21.78
C GLU A 150 -8.00 -9.45 -21.93
N LEU A 151 -9.12 -9.34 -22.65
CA LEU A 151 -9.83 -8.08 -22.88
C LEU A 151 -10.32 -7.45 -21.57
N VAL A 152 -10.79 -8.29 -20.65
CA VAL A 152 -11.29 -7.82 -19.36
C VAL A 152 -10.17 -7.28 -18.48
N LEU A 153 -9.03 -7.97 -18.42
CA LEU A 153 -7.87 -7.51 -17.66
C LEU A 153 -7.32 -6.20 -18.21
N GLU A 154 -7.30 -6.04 -19.54
CA GLU A 154 -6.88 -4.78 -20.17
C GLU A 154 -7.81 -3.62 -19.79
N ARG A 155 -9.13 -3.84 -19.87
CA ARG A 155 -10.13 -2.85 -19.43
C ARG A 155 -10.02 -2.53 -17.94
N LEU A 156 -9.74 -3.52 -17.10
CA LEU A 156 -9.52 -3.32 -15.66
C LEU A 156 -8.25 -2.51 -15.40
N ALA A 157 -7.17 -2.77 -16.13
CA ALA A 157 -5.93 -2.01 -16.04
C ALA A 157 -6.17 -0.53 -16.40
N ASP A 158 -6.81 -0.28 -17.55
CA ASP A 158 -7.18 1.08 -17.97
C ASP A 158 -8.05 1.79 -16.95
N PHE A 159 -9.07 1.10 -16.42
CA PHE A 159 -10.00 1.65 -15.45
C PHE A 159 -9.28 2.07 -14.15
N ILE A 160 -8.40 1.22 -13.62
CA ILE A 160 -7.69 1.51 -12.37
C ILE A 160 -6.63 2.58 -12.58
N GLU A 161 -5.96 2.63 -13.73
CA GLU A 161 -5.03 3.71 -14.09
C GLU A 161 -5.73 5.07 -14.18
N GLN A 162 -6.91 5.11 -14.81
CA GLN A 162 -7.75 6.30 -14.84
C GLN A 162 -8.20 6.72 -13.43
N GLN A 163 -8.60 5.76 -12.59
CA GLN A 163 -8.97 6.04 -11.21
C GLN A 163 -7.79 6.59 -10.39
N GLN A 164 -6.59 6.03 -10.58
CA GLN A 164 -5.37 6.49 -9.90
C GLN A 164 -4.96 7.88 -10.37
N SER A 165 -4.96 8.14 -11.68
CA SER A 165 -4.61 9.44 -12.24
C SER A 165 -5.60 10.53 -11.84
N LEU A 166 -6.90 10.22 -11.78
CA LEU A 166 -7.92 11.14 -11.26
C LEU A 166 -7.67 11.50 -9.79
N ARG A 167 -7.41 10.49 -8.95
CA ARG A 167 -7.08 10.74 -7.54
C ARG A 167 -5.82 11.59 -7.40
N TYR A 168 -4.77 11.27 -8.16
CA TYR A 168 -3.54 12.04 -8.15
C TYR A 168 -3.78 13.49 -8.57
N LYS A 169 -4.56 13.73 -9.63
CA LYS A 169 -4.93 15.07 -10.11
C LYS A 169 -5.68 15.86 -9.03
N ILE A 170 -6.62 15.24 -8.33
CA ILE A 170 -7.34 15.87 -7.21
C ILE A 170 -6.36 16.28 -6.10
N TYR A 171 -5.50 15.36 -5.65
CA TYR A 171 -4.53 15.67 -4.60
C TYR A 171 -3.53 16.76 -5.02
N ALA A 172 -3.00 16.68 -6.25
CA ALA A 172 -2.07 17.68 -6.78
C ALA A 172 -2.72 19.07 -6.88
N THR A 173 -4.00 19.13 -7.28
CA THR A 173 -4.74 20.41 -7.40
C THR A 173 -5.03 21.01 -6.04
N LEU A 174 -5.35 20.18 -5.04
CA LEU A 174 -5.61 20.63 -3.66
C LEU A 174 -4.34 20.97 -2.89
N ALA A 175 -3.16 20.53 -3.34
CA ALA A 175 -1.90 20.80 -2.64
C ALA A 175 -1.63 22.31 -2.51
N TYR A 176 -1.79 23.08 -3.58
CA TYR A 176 -1.53 24.53 -3.57
C TYR A 176 -2.47 25.30 -2.61
N PRO A 177 -3.82 25.17 -2.71
CA PRO A 177 -4.73 25.80 -1.75
C PRO A 177 -4.46 25.40 -0.31
N THR A 178 -4.15 24.13 -0.07
CA THR A 178 -3.87 23.63 1.29
C THR A 178 -2.62 24.27 1.87
N ILE A 179 -1.52 24.34 1.10
CA ILE A 179 -0.28 24.98 1.53
C ILE A 179 -0.51 26.46 1.81
N MET A 180 -1.20 27.18 0.92
CA MET A 180 -1.52 28.60 1.10
C MET A 180 -2.36 28.85 2.35
N LEU A 181 -3.36 28.00 2.60
CA LEU A 181 -4.19 28.08 3.80
C LEU A 181 -3.37 27.85 5.06
N VAL A 182 -2.49 26.85 5.08
CA VAL A 182 -1.62 26.55 6.24
C VAL A 182 -0.65 27.71 6.52
N ILE A 183 -0.02 28.27 5.48
CA ILE A 183 0.90 29.41 5.64
C ILE A 183 0.13 30.64 6.13
N GLY A 184 -1.01 30.95 5.50
CA GLY A 184 -1.84 32.10 5.89
C GLY A 184 -2.34 31.98 7.34
N ALA A 185 -2.85 30.80 7.72
CA ALA A 185 -3.28 30.53 9.09
C ALA A 185 -2.12 30.63 10.09
N SER A 186 -0.93 30.15 9.72
CA SER A 186 0.27 30.24 10.57
C SER A 186 0.70 31.70 10.79
N ILE A 187 0.69 32.53 9.74
CA ILE A 187 1.01 33.96 9.83
C ILE A 187 -0.02 34.66 10.71
N LEU A 188 -1.32 34.40 10.49
CA LEU A 188 -2.39 35.00 11.30
C LEU A 188 -2.26 34.62 12.78
N PHE A 189 -2.00 33.34 13.06
CA PHE A 189 -1.76 32.84 14.41
C PHE A 189 -0.55 33.53 15.08
N PHE A 190 0.54 33.70 14.33
CA PHE A 190 1.74 34.41 14.80
C PHE A 190 1.44 35.89 15.14
N LEU A 191 0.71 36.60 14.27
CA LEU A 191 0.34 37.99 14.49
C LEU A 191 -0.48 38.15 15.77
N ILE A 192 -1.51 37.31 15.95
CA ILE A 192 -2.40 37.39 17.12
C ILE A 192 -1.65 37.04 18.42
N THR A 193 -0.77 36.03 18.38
CA THR A 193 -0.08 35.53 19.58
C THR A 193 1.09 36.41 20.02
N PHE A 194 1.85 36.97 19.08
CA PHE A 194 3.09 37.70 19.40
C PHE A 194 3.01 39.20 19.11
N VAL A 195 2.49 39.59 17.95
CA VAL A 195 2.54 40.99 17.50
C VAL A 195 1.49 41.83 18.22
N ILE A 196 0.23 41.37 18.30
CA ILE A 196 -0.83 42.12 18.97
C ILE A 196 -0.49 42.41 20.44
N PRO A 197 -0.05 41.44 21.28
CA PRO A 197 0.31 41.72 22.67
C PRO A 197 1.52 42.63 22.83
N ALA A 198 2.47 42.58 21.89
CA ALA A 198 3.62 43.48 21.92
C ALA A 198 3.19 44.94 21.70
N VAL A 199 2.26 45.16 20.76
CA VAL A 199 1.71 46.48 20.48
C VAL A 199 0.89 46.99 21.67
N THR A 200 -0.01 46.17 22.23
CA THR A 200 -0.84 46.60 23.38
C THR A 200 -0.01 46.97 24.61
N LYS A 201 1.07 46.22 24.91
CA LYS A 201 2.01 46.55 25.99
C LYS A 201 2.69 47.91 25.83
N ILE A 202 2.92 48.36 24.60
CA ILE A 202 3.49 49.69 24.32
C ILE A 202 2.45 50.76 24.65
N PHE A 203 1.19 50.56 24.23
CA PHE A 203 0.10 51.50 24.52
C PHE A 203 -0.18 51.63 26.02
N GLU A 204 -0.17 50.53 26.79
CA GLU A 204 -0.33 50.56 28.26
C GLU A 204 0.75 51.41 28.96
N LYS A 205 2.00 51.35 28.47
CA LYS A 205 3.10 52.17 29.02
C LYS A 205 2.99 53.66 28.69
N THR A 206 2.18 54.05 27.71
CA THR A 206 2.17 55.42 27.16
C THR A 206 0.98 56.27 27.67
N GLN A 207 0.16 55.78 28.60
CA GLN A 207 -0.94 56.54 29.23
C GLN A 207 -1.91 57.28 28.26
N GLN A 208 -2.09 56.78 27.03
CA GLN A 208 -3.16 57.23 26.13
C GLN A 208 -4.25 56.17 26.00
N ALA A 209 -5.49 56.57 26.23
CA ALA A 209 -6.67 55.72 26.18
C ALA A 209 -6.83 55.09 24.78
N LEU A 210 -7.11 53.79 24.75
CA LEU A 210 -7.35 53.04 23.53
C LEU A 210 -8.56 53.64 22.77
N PRO A 211 -8.43 53.94 21.47
CA PRO A 211 -9.54 54.41 20.66
C PRO A 211 -10.71 53.42 20.66
N LEU A 212 -11.95 53.90 20.64
CA LEU A 212 -13.19 53.10 20.66
C LEU A 212 -13.19 51.84 19.74
N PRO A 213 -12.68 51.87 18.49
CA PRO A 213 -12.68 50.67 17.64
C PRO A 213 -11.81 49.51 18.18
N THR A 214 -10.83 49.75 19.05
CA THR A 214 -9.97 48.69 19.61
C THR A 214 -10.64 47.94 20.77
N VAL A 215 -11.56 48.58 21.49
CA VAL A 215 -12.31 47.96 22.61
C VAL A 215 -13.38 46.99 22.09
N ILE A 216 -14.00 47.31 20.95
CA ILE A 216 -15.04 46.48 20.33
C ILE A 216 -14.50 45.12 19.84
N LEU A 217 -13.20 45.00 19.60
CA LEU A 217 -12.56 43.76 19.11
C LEU A 217 -12.01 42.86 20.24
N ILE A 218 -11.87 43.40 21.46
CA ILE A 218 -11.33 42.70 22.64
C ILE A 218 -12.44 42.20 23.57
N GLY A 219 -13.66 42.75 23.45
CA GLY A 219 -14.89 42.14 24.00
C GLY A 219 -15.40 41.01 23.11
#